data_AF-A0A965E0D3-F1
#
_entry.id   AF-A0A965E0D3-F1
#
_cell.length_a   1.000
_cell.length_b   1.000
_cell.length_c   1.000
_cell.angle_alpha   90.00
_cell.angle_beta   90.00
_cell.angle_gamma   90.00
#
_symmetry.space_group_name_H-M   'P 1'
#
loop_
_entity.id
_entity.type
_entity.pdbx_description
1 polymer ?
#
loop_
_entity_poly.entity_id
_entity_poly.type
_entity_poly.pdbx_seq_one_letter_code
_entity_poly.pdbx_strand_id
1 'polypeptide(L)'
;AEGIAKEWCRGFSEHDGHPRYCGVNGMTSITKRLAEGLDVRYSSMVFSLERLPRSWRVHLDDGTSVETDHVVLTCPVPQSMALIVNTDIEVPDAIRTIEYDKIIAALVVVEGETNVPAPGGVQNADTTFSFIADNKQKGISGTGALTFHCSPSFSEEHWWKDAATTHEDVMRRAQEWLGDAKVHHAPRGTNVAGH
;
A
#
# COMPACT_ATOMS: atom_id res chain seq x y z
N ALA A 1 -26.80 2.64 -1.98
CA ALA A 1 -25.35 2.49 -1.82
C ALA A 1 -24.68 3.47 -2.77
N GLU A 2 -23.87 4.40 -2.26
CA GLU A 2 -23.37 5.59 -3.00
C GLU A 2 -22.29 5.31 -4.06
N GLY A 3 -22.17 4.05 -4.54
CA GLY A 3 -21.33 3.72 -5.68
C GLY A 3 -19.83 4.00 -5.52
N ILE A 4 -19.31 4.12 -4.29
CA ILE A 4 -17.88 4.40 -4.05
C ILE A 4 -16.98 3.17 -4.25
N ALA A 5 -17.55 1.98 -4.12
CA ALA A 5 -16.90 0.70 -4.38
C ALA A 5 -17.77 -0.14 -5.32
N LYS A 6 -17.12 -0.93 -6.16
CA LYS A 6 -17.75 -1.90 -7.07
C LYS A 6 -17.14 -3.27 -6.89
N GLU A 7 -17.93 -4.31 -7.17
CA GLU A 7 -17.39 -5.65 -7.36
C GLU A 7 -16.50 -5.62 -8.62
N TRP A 8 -15.25 -6.02 -8.46
CA TRP A 8 -14.27 -6.16 -9.54
C TRP A 8 -14.44 -7.52 -10.22
N CYS A 9 -14.40 -8.61 -9.46
CA CYS A 9 -14.54 -9.98 -9.96
C CYS A 9 -14.85 -10.96 -8.83
N ARG A 10 -15.03 -12.24 -9.19
CA ARG A 10 -15.11 -13.36 -8.24
C ARG A 10 -13.94 -14.32 -8.48
N GLY A 11 -12.87 -14.12 -7.71
CA GLY A 11 -11.59 -14.82 -7.87
C GLY A 11 -10.67 -14.26 -8.96
N PHE A 12 -9.37 -14.60 -8.86
CA PHE A 12 -8.32 -14.28 -9.85
C PHE A 12 -7.65 -15.52 -10.45
N SER A 13 -7.74 -16.67 -9.76
CA SER A 13 -7.31 -18.00 -10.19
C SER A 13 -8.38 -19.01 -9.79
N GLU A 14 -8.62 -20.05 -10.60
CA GLU A 14 -9.64 -21.10 -10.41
C GLU A 14 -10.86 -20.65 -9.57
N HIS A 15 -11.58 -19.61 -10.03
CA HIS A 15 -12.80 -19.07 -9.43
C HIS A 15 -13.03 -19.47 -7.96
N ASP A 16 -12.18 -18.97 -7.04
CA ASP A 16 -12.36 -19.20 -5.59
C ASP A 16 -13.76 -18.78 -5.08
N GLY A 17 -14.52 -18.08 -5.93
CA GLY A 17 -15.92 -17.71 -5.75
C GLY A 17 -16.09 -16.47 -4.90
N HIS A 18 -14.99 -15.91 -4.36
CA HIS A 18 -15.05 -14.80 -3.42
C HIS A 18 -15.05 -13.46 -4.17
N PRO A 19 -16.03 -12.59 -3.88
CA PRO A 19 -16.11 -11.28 -4.52
C PRO A 19 -14.93 -10.41 -4.08
N ARG A 20 -14.28 -9.79 -5.06
CA ARG A 20 -13.19 -8.84 -4.89
C ARG A 20 -13.75 -7.46 -5.21
N TYR A 21 -13.45 -6.47 -4.38
CA TYR A 21 -13.96 -5.11 -4.54
C TYR A 21 -12.85 -4.13 -4.84
N CYS A 22 -13.18 -3.06 -5.56
CA CYS A 22 -12.29 -1.93 -5.75
C CYS A 22 -13.06 -0.61 -5.66
N GLY A 23 -12.37 0.46 -5.28
CA GLY A 23 -12.92 1.81 -5.34
C GLY A 23 -13.18 2.21 -6.80
N VAL A 24 -14.31 2.86 -7.07
CA VAL A 24 -14.72 3.20 -8.45
C VAL A 24 -13.73 4.15 -9.12
N ASN A 25 -13.20 5.11 -8.36
CA ASN A 25 -12.18 6.07 -8.82
C ASN A 25 -10.80 5.79 -8.19
N GLY A 26 -10.47 4.50 -8.03
CA GLY A 26 -9.27 4.04 -7.32
C GLY A 26 -9.50 3.84 -5.81
N MET A 27 -8.60 3.09 -5.17
CA MET A 27 -8.77 2.66 -3.77
C MET A 27 -8.85 3.82 -2.76
N THR A 28 -8.17 4.93 -3.03
CA THR A 28 -8.16 6.12 -2.14
C THR A 28 -9.48 6.87 -2.12
N SER A 29 -10.39 6.63 -3.07
CA SER A 29 -11.72 7.25 -3.08
C SER A 29 -12.56 6.85 -1.85
N ILE A 30 -12.44 5.60 -1.40
CA ILE A 30 -13.14 5.08 -0.23
C ILE A 30 -12.67 5.79 1.03
N THR A 31 -11.35 5.92 1.20
CA THR A 31 -10.78 6.59 2.39
C THR A 31 -11.04 8.08 2.39
N LYS A 32 -10.98 8.75 1.23
CA LYS A 32 -11.35 10.16 1.09
C LYS A 32 -12.81 10.41 1.49
N ARG A 33 -13.73 9.55 1.07
CA ARG A 33 -15.12 9.64 1.54
C ARG A 33 -15.15 9.46 3.05
N LEU A 34 -14.60 8.39 3.62
CA LEU A 34 -14.61 8.21 5.09
C LEU A 34 -14.06 9.42 5.86
N ALA A 35 -13.12 10.17 5.28
CA ALA A 35 -12.55 11.39 5.86
C ALA A 35 -13.40 12.67 5.70
N GLU A 36 -14.42 12.70 4.83
CA GLU A 36 -15.26 13.89 4.65
C GLU A 36 -15.96 14.29 5.96
N GLY A 37 -15.75 15.54 6.36
CA GLY A 37 -16.24 16.11 7.62
C GLY A 37 -15.25 16.01 8.78
N LEU A 38 -14.10 15.37 8.60
CA LEU A 38 -13.03 15.30 9.60
C LEU A 38 -11.97 16.39 9.36
N ASP A 39 -11.35 16.89 10.43
CA ASP A 39 -10.14 17.70 10.36
C ASP A 39 -8.94 16.80 10.05
N VAL A 40 -8.55 16.73 8.78
CA VAL A 40 -7.41 15.93 8.32
C VAL A 40 -6.22 16.83 8.03
N ARG A 41 -5.12 16.62 8.76
CA ARG A 41 -3.87 17.38 8.60
C ARG A 41 -2.81 16.49 7.96
N TYR A 42 -2.31 16.94 6.81
CA TYR A 42 -1.19 16.31 6.11
C TYR A 42 0.11 17.02 6.46
N SER A 43 1.25 16.35 6.23
CA SER A 43 2.58 16.91 6.53
C SER A 43 2.71 17.37 7.99
N SER A 44 2.07 16.65 8.90
CA SER A 44 2.15 16.87 10.35
C SER A 44 2.57 15.54 10.99
N MET A 45 3.87 15.34 11.20
CA MET A 45 4.35 14.08 11.76
C MET A 45 4.25 14.15 13.29
N VAL A 46 3.50 13.22 13.88
CA VAL A 46 3.54 13.04 15.34
C VAL A 46 4.91 12.49 15.70
N PHE A 47 5.65 13.23 16.52
CA PHE A 47 6.99 12.87 16.97
C PHE A 47 6.96 12.10 18.28
N SER A 48 6.11 12.52 19.23
CA SER A 48 5.97 11.86 20.52
C SER A 48 4.61 12.15 21.17
N LEU A 49 4.25 11.30 22.12
CA LEU A 49 3.06 11.46 22.96
C LEU A 49 3.46 11.68 24.42
N GLU A 50 2.76 12.59 25.08
CA GLU A 50 2.90 12.86 26.51
C GLU A 50 1.53 12.67 27.18
N ARG A 51 1.50 11.85 28.23
CA ARG A 51 0.27 11.64 29.02
C ARG A 51 0.17 12.71 30.11
N LEU A 52 -0.92 13.47 30.08
CA LEU A 52 -1.26 14.45 31.11
C LEU A 52 -2.27 13.83 32.10
N PRO A 53 -2.54 14.45 33.27
CA PRO A 53 -3.45 13.88 34.27
C PRO A 53 -4.87 13.62 33.77
N ARG A 54 -5.36 14.37 32.77
CA ARG A 54 -6.74 14.28 32.24
C ARG A 54 -6.82 14.29 30.70
N SER A 55 -5.69 14.33 30.01
CA SER A 55 -5.61 14.51 28.57
C SER A 55 -4.28 13.97 28.03
N TRP A 56 -4.06 14.16 26.74
CA TRP A 56 -2.83 13.86 26.02
C TRP A 56 -2.30 15.14 25.38
N ARG A 57 -0.98 15.25 25.34
CA ARG A 57 -0.30 16.21 24.48
C ARG A 57 0.40 15.46 23.36
N VAL A 58 0.06 15.82 22.13
CA VAL A 58 0.61 15.27 20.90
C VAL A 58 1.65 16.26 20.38
N HIS A 59 2.92 15.86 20.39
CA HIS A 59 4.02 16.70 19.90
C HIS A 59 4.26 16.43 18.42
N LEU A 60 4.38 17.49 17.64
CA LEU A 60 4.64 17.43 16.20
C LEU A 60 6.11 17.71 15.89
N ASP A 61 6.55 17.31 14.71
CA ASP A 61 7.92 17.49 14.20
C ASP A 61 8.31 18.95 13.96
N ASP A 62 7.34 19.84 13.80
CA ASP A 62 7.55 21.29 13.70
C ASP A 62 7.70 22.00 15.06
N GLY A 63 7.66 21.24 16.17
CA GLY A 63 7.76 21.74 17.54
C GLY A 63 6.45 22.27 18.11
N THR A 64 5.34 22.22 17.35
CA THR A 64 4.01 22.53 17.87
C THR A 64 3.40 21.33 18.61
N SER A 65 2.31 21.57 19.34
CA SER A 65 1.59 20.49 20.02
C SER A 65 0.08 20.71 20.02
N VAL A 66 -0.65 19.60 20.15
CA VAL A 66 -2.11 19.58 20.25
C VAL A 66 -2.49 18.84 21.53
N GLU A 67 -3.35 19.44 22.35
CA GLU A 67 -3.95 18.76 23.50
C GLU A 67 -5.31 18.14 23.13
N THR A 68 -5.55 16.91 23.58
CA THR A 68 -6.76 16.14 23.28
C THR A 68 -7.10 15.20 24.43
N ASP A 69 -8.38 14.84 24.59
CA ASP A 69 -8.81 13.86 25.60
C ASP A 69 -8.36 12.43 25.26
N HIS A 70 -8.27 12.11 23.97
CA HIS A 70 -7.99 10.77 23.48
C HIS A 70 -7.09 10.77 22.24
N VAL A 71 -6.29 9.71 22.11
CA VAL A 71 -5.42 9.42 20.96
C VAL A 71 -5.71 8.00 20.49
N VAL A 72 -5.91 7.81 19.18
CA VAL A 72 -6.03 6.51 18.53
C VAL A 72 -4.88 6.36 17.54
N LEU A 73 -4.07 5.31 17.72
CA LEU A 73 -2.96 5.01 16.83
C LEU A 73 -3.40 3.99 15.78
N THR A 74 -3.22 4.34 14.50
CA THR A 74 -3.59 3.49 13.36
C THR A 74 -2.41 3.23 12.42
N CYS A 75 -1.21 3.70 12.77
CA CYS A 75 0.02 3.39 12.03
C CYS A 75 0.48 1.95 12.33
N PRO A 76 1.34 1.36 11.48
CA PRO A 76 1.98 0.08 11.74
C PRO A 76 2.51 -0.05 13.17
N VAL A 77 2.45 -1.27 13.72
CA VAL A 77 2.74 -1.52 15.13
C VAL A 77 4.09 -0.96 15.59
N PRO A 78 5.22 -1.16 14.89
CA PRO A 78 6.51 -0.55 15.26
C PRO A 78 6.46 0.97 15.40
N GLN A 79 5.73 1.66 14.53
CA GLN A 79 5.57 3.12 14.59
C GLN A 79 4.70 3.52 15.78
N SER A 80 3.61 2.80 16.04
CA SER A 80 2.78 3.02 17.22
C SER A 80 3.58 2.84 18.52
N MET A 81 4.45 1.82 18.57
CA MET A 81 5.33 1.54 19.71
C MET A 81 6.32 2.66 19.97
N ALA A 82 6.93 3.21 18.92
CA ALA A 82 7.86 4.33 19.03
C ALA A 82 7.19 5.57 19.64
N LEU A 83 5.92 5.82 19.35
CA LEU A 83 5.17 6.97 19.87
C LEU A 83 4.83 6.86 21.36
N ILE A 84 4.61 5.64 21.86
CA ILE A 84 4.18 5.39 23.25
C ILE A 84 5.32 4.96 24.18
N VAL A 85 6.56 4.85 23.67
CA VAL A 85 7.71 4.36 24.44
C VAL A 85 8.00 5.17 25.71
N ASN A 86 7.69 6.47 25.69
CA ASN A 86 7.88 7.38 26.83
C ASN A 86 6.60 7.59 27.65
N THR A 87 5.60 6.73 27.45
CA THR A 87 4.34 6.75 28.21
C THR A 87 4.30 5.56 29.16
N ASP A 88 3.50 5.65 30.22
CA ASP A 88 3.28 4.54 31.17
C ASP A 88 2.30 3.48 30.62
N ILE A 89 2.15 3.37 29.29
CA ILE A 89 1.27 2.37 28.68
C ILE A 89 2.02 1.05 28.57
N GLU A 90 1.51 0.03 29.26
CA GLU A 90 1.95 -1.34 29.07
C GLU A 90 1.47 -1.90 27.73
N VAL A 91 2.37 -2.54 27.01
CA VAL A 91 2.07 -3.20 25.74
C VAL A 91 2.33 -4.69 25.87
N PRO A 92 1.38 -5.56 25.49
CA PRO A 92 1.58 -7.00 25.43
C PRO A 92 2.77 -7.41 24.55
N ASP A 93 3.55 -8.39 24.99
CA ASP A 93 4.70 -8.90 24.22
C ASP A 93 4.32 -9.41 22.83
N ALA A 94 3.13 -9.99 22.69
CA ALA A 94 2.61 -10.45 21.41
C ALA A 94 2.53 -9.35 20.34
N ILE A 95 2.35 -8.09 20.75
CA ILE A 95 2.36 -6.94 19.84
C ILE A 95 3.80 -6.57 19.46
N ARG A 96 4.75 -6.72 20.40
CA ARG A 96 6.16 -6.38 20.18
C ARG A 96 6.86 -7.29 19.18
N THR A 97 6.36 -8.51 18.99
CA THR A 97 6.93 -9.51 18.08
C THR A 97 6.25 -9.55 16.71
N ILE A 98 5.38 -8.57 16.39
CA ILE A 98 4.75 -8.51 15.07
C ILE A 98 5.79 -8.06 14.04
N GLU A 99 6.06 -8.94 13.09
CA GLU A 99 6.88 -8.66 11.92
C GLU A 99 5.99 -8.50 10.69
N TYR A 100 6.39 -7.62 9.79
CA TYR A 100 5.70 -7.36 8.53
C TYR A 100 6.55 -7.87 7.37
N ASP A 101 5.91 -8.54 6.43
CA ASP A 101 6.54 -8.86 5.16
C ASP A 101 6.82 -7.57 4.38
N LYS A 102 8.07 -7.43 3.95
CA LYS A 102 8.50 -6.40 3.04
C LYS A 102 7.98 -6.71 1.64
N ILE A 103 7.31 -5.75 0.99
CA ILE A 103 6.82 -5.92 -0.38
C ILE A 103 7.32 -4.79 -1.27
N ILE A 104 8.12 -5.17 -2.27
CA ILE A 104 8.48 -4.28 -3.36
C ILE A 104 7.30 -4.20 -4.33
N ALA A 105 6.84 -2.99 -4.64
CA ALA A 105 5.80 -2.76 -5.63
C ALA A 105 6.34 -1.93 -6.80
N ALA A 106 5.93 -2.30 -8.02
CA ALA A 106 6.21 -1.56 -9.23
C ALA A 106 4.91 -1.14 -9.91
N LEU A 107 4.82 0.13 -10.30
CA LEU A 107 3.76 0.66 -11.14
C LEU A 107 4.35 0.98 -12.50
N VAL A 108 3.90 0.28 -13.54
CA VAL A 108 4.43 0.40 -14.90
C VAL A 108 3.35 0.97 -15.80
N VAL A 109 3.58 2.16 -16.35
CA VAL A 109 2.67 2.77 -17.33
C VAL A 109 2.95 2.17 -18.71
N VAL A 110 1.88 1.78 -19.39
CA VAL A 110 1.96 1.04 -20.66
C VAL A 110 0.96 1.57 -21.68
N GLU A 111 1.31 1.39 -22.95
CA GLU A 111 0.44 1.62 -24.11
C GLU A 111 0.34 0.34 -24.94
N GLY A 112 -0.89 -0.08 -25.24
CA GLY A 112 -1.17 -1.33 -25.94
C GLY A 112 -1.88 -2.35 -25.07
N GLU A 113 -1.94 -3.58 -25.55
CA GLU A 113 -2.52 -4.72 -24.84
C GLU A 113 -1.44 -5.42 -24.02
N THR A 114 -1.79 -5.84 -22.79
CA THR A 114 -0.91 -6.59 -21.89
C THR A 114 -1.28 -8.07 -21.90
N ASN A 115 -0.40 -8.92 -21.39
CA ASN A 115 -0.68 -10.36 -21.25
C ASN A 115 -1.45 -10.70 -19.96
N VAL A 116 -1.87 -9.69 -19.18
CA VAL A 116 -2.67 -9.94 -17.98
C VAL A 116 -4.07 -10.37 -18.40
N PRO A 117 -4.51 -11.60 -18.07
CA PRO A 117 -5.81 -12.09 -18.49
C PRO A 117 -6.95 -11.34 -17.78
N ALA A 118 -8.14 -11.34 -18.40
CA ALA A 118 -9.35 -10.94 -17.72
C ALA A 118 -9.54 -11.76 -16.42
N PRO A 119 -9.92 -11.15 -15.29
CA PRO A 119 -10.50 -9.81 -15.14
C PRO A 119 -9.47 -8.69 -14.89
N GLY A 120 -8.21 -8.86 -15.30
CA GLY A 120 -7.15 -7.89 -15.11
C GLY A 120 -6.40 -8.05 -13.78
N GLY A 121 -6.41 -9.25 -13.19
CA GLY A 121 -5.71 -9.53 -11.95
C GLY A 121 -5.26 -10.99 -11.87
N VAL A 122 -4.03 -11.21 -11.39
CA VAL A 122 -3.44 -12.55 -11.22
C VAL A 122 -2.83 -12.65 -9.83
N GLN A 123 -3.23 -13.67 -9.08
CA GLN A 123 -2.67 -13.98 -7.76
C GLN A 123 -1.64 -15.08 -7.86
N ASN A 124 -0.57 -14.96 -7.08
CA ASN A 124 0.55 -15.90 -7.04
C ASN A 124 1.01 -16.25 -8.45
N ALA A 125 1.22 -15.20 -9.25
CA ALA A 125 1.51 -15.29 -10.67
C ALA A 125 2.75 -16.17 -10.92
N ASP A 126 3.80 -15.95 -10.13
CA ASP A 126 5.02 -16.74 -10.13
C ASP A 126 5.81 -16.54 -8.82
N THR A 127 7.05 -17.02 -8.76
CA THR A 127 7.92 -16.86 -7.58
C THR A 127 8.36 -15.42 -7.32
N THR A 128 8.32 -14.55 -8.33
CA THR A 128 8.60 -13.12 -8.27
C THR A 128 7.39 -12.33 -7.82
N PHE A 129 6.22 -12.57 -8.42
CA PHE A 129 5.05 -11.72 -8.25
C PHE A 129 3.94 -12.44 -7.49
N SER A 130 3.67 -11.97 -6.28
CA SER A 130 2.54 -12.44 -5.47
C SER A 130 1.20 -11.91 -6.02
N PHE A 131 1.22 -10.77 -6.70
CA PHE A 131 0.03 -10.22 -7.33
C PHE A 131 0.38 -9.28 -8.48
N ILE A 132 -0.44 -9.33 -9.53
CA ILE A 132 -0.38 -8.43 -10.68
C ILE A 132 -1.78 -7.90 -10.94
N ALA A 133 -1.91 -6.60 -11.21
CA ALA A 133 -3.16 -5.97 -11.59
C ALA A 133 -2.99 -5.06 -12.80
N ASP A 134 -3.84 -5.25 -13.80
CA ASP A 134 -4.06 -4.30 -14.89
C ASP A 134 -5.12 -3.28 -14.47
N ASN A 135 -4.68 -2.06 -14.16
CA ASN A 135 -5.53 -1.01 -13.63
C ASN A 135 -6.55 -0.48 -14.65
N LYS A 136 -6.29 -0.67 -15.95
CA LYS A 136 -7.22 -0.31 -17.02
C LYS A 136 -8.31 -1.36 -17.15
N GLN A 137 -7.95 -2.65 -17.19
CA GLN A 137 -8.94 -3.75 -17.21
C GLN A 137 -9.79 -3.80 -15.93
N LYS A 138 -9.17 -3.53 -14.77
CA LYS A 138 -9.86 -3.32 -13.49
C LYS A 138 -10.85 -2.15 -13.51
N GLY A 139 -10.72 -1.26 -14.49
CA GLY A 139 -11.62 -0.14 -14.73
C GLY A 139 -11.52 0.96 -13.68
N ILE A 140 -10.31 1.20 -13.16
CA ILE A 140 -10.03 2.27 -12.18
C ILE A 140 -9.09 3.35 -12.75
N SER A 141 -8.62 3.18 -13.97
CA SER A 141 -7.74 4.12 -14.67
C SER A 141 -8.06 4.13 -16.17
N GLY A 142 -8.09 5.32 -16.78
CA GLY A 142 -8.12 5.46 -18.25
C GLY A 142 -6.75 5.23 -18.89
N THR A 143 -5.67 5.42 -18.11
CA THR A 143 -4.29 5.15 -18.52
C THR A 143 -3.98 3.65 -18.35
N GLY A 144 -3.36 3.03 -19.35
CA GLY A 144 -2.81 1.68 -19.23
C GLY A 144 -1.71 1.65 -18.19
N ALA A 145 -1.89 0.88 -17.11
CA ALA A 145 -0.89 0.73 -16.07
C ALA A 145 -1.02 -0.61 -15.37
N LEU A 146 0.10 -1.31 -15.21
CA LEU A 146 0.20 -2.53 -14.44
C LEU A 146 0.79 -2.24 -13.05
N THR A 147 0.15 -2.75 -12.00
CA THR A 147 0.70 -2.80 -10.66
C THR A 147 1.22 -4.21 -10.39
N PHE A 148 2.49 -4.33 -10.07
CA PHE A 148 3.13 -5.56 -9.65
C PHE A 148 3.45 -5.49 -8.17
N HIS A 149 3.03 -6.49 -7.41
CA HIS A 149 3.52 -6.73 -6.05
C HIS A 149 4.45 -7.94 -6.10
N CYS A 150 5.70 -7.74 -5.71
CA CYS A 150 6.64 -8.83 -5.56
C CYS A 150 6.21 -9.77 -4.43
N SER A 151 6.71 -11.00 -4.44
CA SER A 151 6.57 -11.95 -3.35
C SER A 151 7.38 -11.48 -2.13
N PRO A 152 7.02 -11.89 -0.91
CA PRO A 152 7.82 -11.59 0.29
C PRO A 152 9.28 -12.05 0.14
N SER A 153 9.51 -13.27 -0.39
CA SER A 153 10.85 -13.83 -0.57
C SER A 153 11.69 -13.03 -1.57
N PHE A 154 11.12 -12.66 -2.73
CA PHE A 154 11.82 -11.82 -3.70
C PHE A 154 12.14 -10.45 -3.10
N SER A 155 11.17 -9.87 -2.40
CA SER A 155 11.29 -8.54 -1.81
C SER A 155 12.36 -8.49 -0.72
N GLU A 156 12.42 -9.48 0.17
CA GLU A 156 13.45 -9.57 1.21
C GLU A 156 14.85 -9.69 0.59
N GLU A 157 15.02 -10.53 -0.44
CA GLU A 157 16.31 -10.70 -1.12
C GLU A 157 16.78 -9.41 -1.79
N HIS A 158 15.86 -8.60 -2.31
CA HIS A 158 16.18 -7.38 -3.08
C HIS A 158 16.11 -6.09 -2.26
N TRP A 159 15.65 -6.15 -1.01
CA TRP A 159 15.30 -4.96 -0.23
C TRP A 159 16.46 -3.99 -0.04
N TRP A 160 17.64 -4.53 0.20
CA TRP A 160 18.85 -3.75 0.48
C TRP A 160 19.77 -3.60 -0.74
N LYS A 161 19.35 -4.11 -1.91
CA LYS A 161 20.09 -3.95 -3.16
C LYS A 161 19.89 -2.54 -3.70
N ASP A 162 20.77 -2.12 -4.60
CA ASP A 162 20.64 -0.84 -5.31
C ASP A 162 19.30 -0.76 -6.06
N ALA A 163 18.65 0.40 -5.99
CA ALA A 163 17.31 0.59 -6.53
C ALA A 163 17.25 0.41 -8.06
N ALA A 164 18.31 0.79 -8.79
CA ALA A 164 18.35 0.59 -10.24
C ALA A 164 18.50 -0.90 -10.57
N THR A 165 19.35 -1.61 -9.84
CA THR A 165 19.51 -3.07 -9.97
C THR A 165 18.19 -3.80 -9.73
N THR A 166 17.50 -3.47 -8.64
CA THR A 166 16.21 -4.06 -8.29
C THR A 166 15.14 -3.71 -9.34
N HIS A 167 15.11 -2.46 -9.82
CA HIS A 167 14.20 -2.03 -10.87
C HIS A 167 14.43 -2.82 -12.17
N GLU A 168 15.67 -2.97 -12.61
CA GLU A 168 16.02 -3.74 -13.80
C GLU A 168 15.58 -5.19 -13.69
N ASP A 169 15.79 -5.86 -12.55
CA ASP A 169 15.36 -7.25 -12.38
C ASP A 169 13.84 -7.39 -12.36
N VAL A 170 13.13 -6.49 -11.68
CA VAL A 170 11.66 -6.45 -11.67
C VAL A 170 11.13 -6.24 -13.10
N MET A 171 11.67 -5.28 -13.84
CA MET A 171 11.23 -4.99 -15.22
C MET A 171 11.53 -6.13 -16.19
N ARG A 172 12.66 -6.83 -16.00
CA ARG A 172 13.01 -8.02 -16.77
C ARG A 172 12.01 -9.15 -16.52
N ARG A 173 11.63 -9.40 -15.27
CA ARG A 173 10.66 -10.43 -14.90
C ARG A 173 9.22 -10.05 -15.30
N ALA A 174 8.91 -8.76 -15.31
CA ALA A 174 7.60 -8.26 -15.73
C ALA A 174 7.34 -8.40 -17.24
N GLN A 175 8.36 -8.65 -18.08
CA GLN A 175 8.21 -8.71 -19.54
C GLN A 175 7.12 -9.68 -20.00
N GLU A 176 7.02 -10.85 -19.37
CA GLU A 176 5.99 -11.84 -19.69
C GLU A 176 4.58 -11.26 -19.57
N TRP A 177 4.35 -10.41 -18.57
CA TRP A 177 3.06 -9.79 -18.27
C TRP A 177 2.81 -8.52 -19.07
N LEU A 178 3.87 -7.78 -19.38
CA LEU A 178 3.81 -6.61 -20.24
C LEU A 178 3.42 -6.99 -21.67
N GLY A 179 3.84 -8.16 -22.15
CA GLY A 179 3.58 -8.61 -23.51
C GLY A 179 4.16 -7.63 -24.55
N ASP A 180 3.39 -7.32 -25.58
CA ASP A 180 3.78 -6.37 -26.63
C ASP A 180 3.53 -4.90 -26.26
N ALA A 181 3.06 -4.63 -25.03
CA ALA A 181 2.77 -3.27 -24.60
C ALA A 181 4.05 -2.43 -24.50
N LYS A 182 3.97 -1.19 -24.99
CA LYS A 182 5.07 -0.22 -24.89
C LYS A 182 5.10 0.38 -23.50
N VAL A 183 6.23 0.28 -22.80
CA VAL A 183 6.43 0.90 -21.50
C VAL A 183 6.72 2.40 -21.67
N HIS A 184 5.93 3.24 -21.02
CA HIS A 184 6.19 4.67 -20.89
C HIS A 184 6.84 4.95 -19.53
N HIS A 185 8.04 5.52 -19.53
CA HIS A 185 8.74 5.87 -18.29
C HIS A 185 8.30 7.25 -17.76
N ALA A 186 7.69 7.32 -16.55
CA ALA A 186 7.89 8.32 -15.47
C ALA A 186 6.64 8.47 -14.53
N PRO A 187 6.77 8.90 -13.25
CA PRO A 187 7.97 9.26 -12.48
C PRO A 187 8.32 8.27 -11.34
N ARG A 188 9.50 8.53 -10.75
CA ARG A 188 10.19 7.81 -9.67
C ARG A 188 9.25 7.38 -8.53
N GLY A 189 9.34 6.10 -8.17
CA GLY A 189 8.74 5.56 -6.95
C GLY A 189 8.50 4.07 -7.09
N THR A 190 9.54 3.26 -6.92
CA THR A 190 9.35 1.98 -6.23
C THR A 190 8.81 2.35 -4.86
N ASN A 191 7.48 2.43 -4.71
CA ASN A 191 6.88 2.64 -3.42
C ASN A 191 7.01 1.33 -2.66
N VAL A 192 7.93 1.38 -1.72
CA VAL A 192 8.23 0.34 -0.78
C VAL A 192 7.03 0.24 0.17
N ALA A 193 6.19 -0.77 0.01
CA ALA A 193 5.13 -1.07 0.96
C ALA A 193 5.73 -1.95 2.05
N GLY A 194 6.14 -1.33 3.15
CA GLY A 194 6.69 -2.03 4.31
C GLY A 194 7.50 -1.05 5.16
N HIS A 195 6.92 -0.65 6.28
CA HIS A 195 7.62 -0.02 7.40
C HIS A 195 7.68 -1.02 8.54
#